data_AF-A0A4Q2KDZ4-F1
#
_entry.id   AF-A0A4Q2KDZ4-F1
#
_cell.length_a   1.000
_cell.length_b   1.000
_cell.length_c   1.000
_cell.angle_alpha   90.00
_cell.angle_beta   90.00
_cell.angle_gamma   90.00
#
_symmetry.space_group_name_H-M   'P 1'
#
loop_
_entity.id
_entity.type
_entity.pdbx_description
1 polymer ?
#
loop_
_entity_poly.entity_id
_entity_poly.type
_entity_poly.pdbx_seq_one_letter_code
_entity_poly.pdbx_strand_id
1 'polypeptide(L)' 'MKRLDSAELRALCIRNNWFTCGDIRQYTRFFQRNDEGAQPEELAAILWICSDDIPYEQIYSTLCKEMQISVQEAKQ' A
#
# COMPACT_ATOMS: atom_id res chain seq x y z
N MET A 1 -6.71 14.39 -0.67
CA MET A 1 -6.29 12.98 -0.66
C MET A 1 -7.49 12.11 -0.93
N LYS A 2 -7.45 11.32 -2.01
CA LYS A 2 -8.42 10.25 -2.25
C LYS A 2 -8.01 9.06 -1.38
N ARG A 3 -8.90 8.54 -0.53
CA ARG A 3 -8.69 7.24 0.12
C ARG A 3 -9.25 6.16 -0.79
N LEU A 4 -8.47 5.12 -1.01
CA LEU A 4 -8.93 3.94 -1.72
C LEU A 4 -9.73 3.07 -0.76
N ASP A 5 -10.89 2.59 -1.19
CA ASP A 5 -11.63 1.60 -0.42
C ASP A 5 -10.94 0.22 -0.49
N SER A 6 -11.46 -0.73 0.29
CA SER A 6 -10.91 -2.09 0.33
C SER A 6 -10.93 -2.81 -1.03
N ALA A 7 -11.92 -2.55 -1.89
CA ALA A 7 -12.01 -3.16 -3.21
C ALA A 7 -10.98 -2.56 -4.18
N GLU A 8 -10.81 -1.24 -4.15
CA GLU A 8 -9.81 -0.50 -4.92
C GLU A 8 -8.39 -0.90 -4.52
N LEU A 9 -8.08 -0.97 -3.22
CA LEU A 9 -6.79 -1.43 -2.71
C LEU A 9 -6.52 -2.89 -3.08
N ARG A 10 -7.53 -3.76 -2.99
CA ARG A 10 -7.39 -5.16 -3.40
C ARG A 10 -7.05 -5.26 -4.87
N ALA A 11 -7.75 -4.52 -5.72
CA ALA A 11 -7.47 -4.47 -7.15
C ALA A 11 -6.06 -3.93 -7.43
N LEU A 12 -5.60 -2.91 -6.68
CA LEU A 12 -4.25 -2.39 -6.78
C LEU A 12 -3.19 -3.44 -6.42
N CYS A 13 -3.37 -4.18 -5.31
CA CYS A 13 -2.45 -5.25 -4.92
C CYS A 13 -2.34 -6.32 -5.99
N ILE A 14 -3.48 -6.75 -6.56
CA ILE A 14 -3.52 -7.77 -7.63
C ILE A 14 -2.79 -7.27 -8.88
N ARG A 15 -3.08 -6.04 -9.33
CA ARG A 15 -2.46 -5.46 -10.54
C ARG A 15 -0.93 -5.39 -10.44
N ASN A 16 -0.41 -5.15 -9.25
CA ASN A 16 1.04 -4.99 -9.02
C ASN A 16 1.71 -6.25 -8.48
N ASN A 17 0.98 -7.37 -8.35
CA ASN A 17 1.48 -8.60 -7.75
C ASN A 17 2.12 -8.38 -6.36
N TRP A 18 1.46 -7.59 -5.53
CA TRP A 18 1.84 -7.39 -4.13
C TRP A 18 1.24 -8.48 -3.23
N PHE A 19 1.75 -8.58 -2.02
CA PHE A 19 1.33 -9.55 -1.01
C PHE A 19 1.71 -11.00 -1.34
N THR A 20 2.89 -11.22 -1.93
CA THR A 20 3.35 -12.53 -2.41
C THR A 20 3.86 -13.47 -1.32
N CYS A 21 4.27 -12.95 -0.16
CA CYS A 21 4.75 -13.75 0.97
C CYS A 21 3.96 -13.55 2.27
N GLY A 22 2.92 -12.71 2.25
CA GLY A 22 2.02 -12.53 3.39
C GLY A 22 0.88 -13.57 3.47
N ASP A 23 0.33 -13.76 4.67
CA ASP A 23 -0.81 -14.64 4.92
C ASP A 23 -2.16 -13.92 4.83
N ILE A 24 -3.24 -14.70 4.73
CA ILE A 24 -4.62 -14.17 4.60
C ILE A 24 -5.04 -13.28 5.80
N ARG A 25 -4.46 -13.50 6.99
CA ARG A 25 -4.77 -12.71 8.20
C ARG A 25 -4.07 -11.36 8.14
N GLN A 26 -2.82 -11.32 7.69
CA GLN A 26 -2.09 -10.09 7.39
C GLN A 26 -2.82 -9.30 6.30
N TYR A 27 -3.32 -9.98 5.26
CA TYR A 27 -4.08 -9.34 4.19
C TYR A 27 -5.38 -8.72 4.70
N THR A 28 -6.10 -9.42 5.57
CA THR A 28 -7.31 -8.89 6.22
C THR A 28 -6.99 -7.67 7.11
N ARG A 29 -5.93 -7.74 7.92
CA ARG A 29 -5.52 -6.65 8.81
C ARG A 29 -5.05 -5.41 8.03
N PHE A 30 -4.44 -5.60 6.86
CA PHE A 30 -4.05 -4.51 5.99
C PHE A 30 -5.26 -3.63 5.59
N PHE A 31 -6.38 -4.24 5.19
CA PHE A 31 -7.60 -3.48 4.87
C PHE A 31 -8.24 -2.83 6.08
N GLN A 32 -8.30 -3.54 7.22
CA GLN A 32 -8.78 -2.95 8.48
C GLN A 32 -7.96 -1.70 8.83
N ARG A 33 -6.64 -1.77 8.66
CA ARG A 33 -5.75 -0.65 8.95
C ARG A 33 -5.97 0.52 7.99
N ASN A 34 -6.28 0.26 6.72
CA ASN A 34 -6.71 1.30 5.80
C ASN A 34 -8.04 1.96 6.22
N ASP A 35 -9.03 1.17 6.64
CA ASP A 35 -10.33 1.66 7.10
C ASP A 35 -10.21 2.52 8.37
N GLU A 36 -9.24 2.22 9.23
CA GLU A 36 -8.87 3.03 10.42
C GLU A 36 -8.17 4.34 10.08
N GLY A 37 -7.93 4.64 8.80
CA GLY A 37 -7.36 5.93 8.40
C GLY A 37 -5.84 5.94 8.27
N ALA A 38 -5.18 4.78 8.14
CA ALA A 38 -3.73 4.71 7.93
C ALA A 38 -3.25 5.57 6.76
N GLN A 39 -2.03 6.08 6.89
CA GLN A 39 -1.37 6.91 5.88
C GLN A 39 -0.67 6.01 4.84
N PRO A 40 -0.38 6.53 3.63
CA PRO A 40 0.24 5.75 2.57
C PRO A 40 1.59 5.13 2.96
N GLU A 41 2.38 5.81 3.80
CA GLU A 41 3.66 5.31 4.32
C GLU A 41 3.46 4.01 5.10
N GLU A 42 2.43 3.96 5.94
CA GLU A 42 2.11 2.80 6.75
C GLU A 42 1.59 1.64 5.90
N LEU A 43 0.70 1.95 4.94
CA LEU A 43 0.22 0.95 3.99
C LEU A 43 1.36 0.39 3.13
N ALA A 44 2.28 1.25 2.68
CA ALA A 44 3.46 0.86 1.93
C ALA A 44 4.38 -0.06 2.74
N ALA A 45 4.58 0.24 4.02
CA ALA A 45 5.42 -0.58 4.90
C ALA A 45 4.83 -1.99 5.09
N ILE A 46 3.51 -2.10 5.31
CA ILE A 46 2.83 -3.39 5.43
C ILE A 46 2.97 -4.20 4.12
N LEU A 47 2.73 -3.56 2.98
CA LEU A 47 2.84 -4.20 1.67
C LEU A 47 4.27 -4.65 1.38
N TRP A 48 5.27 -3.83 1.71
CA TRP A 48 6.68 -4.14 1.54
C TRP A 48 7.09 -5.37 2.37
N ILE A 49 6.68 -5.43 3.63
CA ILE A 49 6.95 -6.59 4.51
C ILE A 49 6.29 -7.88 3.97
N CYS A 50 5.15 -7.75 3.28
CA CYS A 50 4.37 -8.90 2.80
C CYS A 50 4.59 -9.22 1.31
N SER A 51 5.54 -8.56 0.63
CA SER A 51 5.83 -8.78 -0.80
C SER A 51 7.31 -9.02 -1.03
N ASP A 52 7.64 -10.16 -1.66
CA ASP A 52 9.01 -10.48 -2.06
C ASP A 52 9.45 -9.64 -3.27
N ASP A 53 10.74 -9.29 -3.31
CA ASP A 53 11.44 -8.67 -4.45
C ASP A 53 10.88 -7.34 -4.97
N ILE A 54 10.19 -6.57 -4.11
CA ILE A 54 9.65 -5.25 -4.48
C ILE A 54 10.20 -4.15 -3.56
N PRO A 55 10.84 -3.09 -4.09
CA PRO A 55 11.30 -1.95 -3.29
C PRO A 55 10.15 -1.18 -2.63
N TYR A 56 10.34 -0.74 -1.38
CA TYR A 56 9.36 0.07 -0.64
C TYR A 56 8.96 1.34 -1.41
N GLU A 57 9.92 2.03 -2.02
CA GLU A 57 9.72 3.30 -2.73
C GLU A 57 8.79 3.13 -3.94
N GLN A 58 8.85 1.97 -4.60
CA GLN A 58 7.95 1.64 -5.71
C GLN A 58 6.51 1.47 -5.23
N ILE A 59 6.31 0.83 -4.07
CA ILE A 59 4.99 0.67 -3.45
C ILE A 59 4.43 2.02 -3.01
N TYR A 60 5.23 2.78 -2.26
CA TYR A 60 4.84 4.09 -1.74
C TYR A 60 4.48 5.08 -2.84
N SER A 61 5.34 5.22 -3.87
CA SER A 61 5.06 6.11 -5.00
C SER A 61 3.80 5.73 -5.77
N THR A 62 3.54 4.42 -5.93
CA THR A 62 2.31 3.91 -6.57
C THR A 62 1.07 4.24 -5.73
N LEU A 63 1.12 4.02 -4.41
CA LEU A 63 0.04 4.38 -3.49
C LEU A 63 -0.26 5.88 -3.53
N CYS A 64 0.77 6.73 -3.41
CA CYS A 64 0.63 8.18 -3.46
C CYS A 64 0.01 8.65 -4.78
N LYS A 65 0.40 8.05 -5.91
CA LYS A 65 -0.19 8.35 -7.23
C LYS A 65 -1.68 8.02 -7.27
N GLU A 66 -2.07 6.81 -6.84
CA GLU A 66 -3.47 6.36 -6.86
C GLU A 66 -4.36 7.14 -5.85
N MET A 67 -3.78 7.54 -4.72
CA MET A 67 -4.43 8.34 -3.68
C MET A 67 -4.39 9.86 -3.96
N GLN A 68 -3.80 10.28 -5.09
CA GLN A 68 -3.65 11.68 -5.50
C GLN A 68 -2.98 12.53 -4.40
N ILE A 69 -1.87 12.02 -3.90
CA ILE A 69 -1.03 12.67 -2.88
C ILE A 69 0.22 13.20 -3.57
N SER A 70 0.50 14.48 -3.38
CA SER A 70 1.75 15.09 -3.84
C SER A 70 2.90 14.50 -3.03
N VAL A 71 3.71 13.65 -3.67
CA VAL A 71 4.97 13.18 -3.08
C VAL A 71 5.88 14.41 -2.95
N GLN A 72 6.05 14.93 -1.74
CA GLN A 72 7.11 15.88 -1.49
C GLN A 72 8.40 15.07 -1.46
N GLU A 73 9.30 15.31 -2.42
CA GLU A 73 10.62 14.72 -2.43
C GLU A 73 11.28 15.03 -1.07
N ALA A 74 11.48 13.98 -0.26
CA ALA A 74 12.35 14.06 0.91
C ALA A 74 13.76 14.32 0.36
N LYS A 75 14.13 15.60 0.28
CA LYS A 75 15.49 16.02 -0.01
C LYS A 75 16.42 15.38 1.02
N GLN A 76 17.32 14.54 0.52
CA GLN A 76 18.53 14.13 1.22
C GLN A 76 19.41 15.35 1.48
#